data_AF-A0A1T4NTL3-F1
#
_entry.id   AF-A0A1T4NTL3-F1
#
_cell.length_a   1.000
_cell.length_b   1.000
_cell.length_c   1.000
_cell.angle_alpha   90.00
_cell.angle_beta   90.00
_cell.angle_gamma   90.00
#
_symmetry.space_group_name_H-M   'P 1'
#
loop_
_entity.id
_entity.type
_entity.pdbx_description
1 polymer ?
#
loop_
_entity_poly.entity_id
_entity_poly.type
_entity_poly.pdbx_seq_one_letter_code
_entity_poly.pdbx_strand_id
1 'polypeptide(L)'
;MMVEEPMKEAPLAILISVPKKRFKHATDRNRVKRLVRESFRLQKAPLREKLEARHTTLCFAVLMISDEIPSYASVYKAMEKILRRLEREVAKQGEVSNGGEEPTLLSVE
;
A
#
# COMPACT_ATOMS: atom_id res chain seq x y z
N MET A 1 -18.02 -33.38 0.14
CA MET A 1 -17.88 -32.11 0.87
C MET A 1 -16.60 -31.44 0.38
N MET A 2 -16.73 -30.37 -0.41
CA MET A 2 -15.60 -29.50 -0.73
C MET A 2 -15.43 -28.55 0.45
N VAL A 3 -14.35 -28.72 1.20
CA VAL A 3 -13.92 -27.75 2.20
C VAL A 3 -13.41 -26.54 1.43
N GLU A 4 -14.17 -25.45 1.46
CA GLU A 4 -13.65 -24.14 1.08
C GLU A 4 -12.57 -23.76 2.12
N GLU A 5 -11.31 -23.95 1.75
CA GLU A 5 -10.20 -23.32 2.47
C GLU A 5 -10.46 -21.80 2.48
N PRO A 6 -10.59 -21.14 3.65
CA PRO A 6 -10.80 -19.71 3.68
C PRO A 6 -9.60 -19.06 2.99
N MET A 7 -9.88 -18.32 1.91
CA MET A 7 -8.89 -17.60 1.11
C MET A 7 -7.98 -16.82 2.06
N LYS A 8 -6.75 -17.31 2.25
CA LYS A 8 -5.79 -16.76 3.20
C LYS A 8 -5.57 -15.29 2.83
N GLU A 9 -6.15 -14.38 3.62
CA GLU A 9 -6.04 -12.95 3.37
C GLU A 9 -4.55 -12.60 3.28
N ALA A 10 -4.17 -11.91 2.21
CA ALA A 10 -2.78 -11.53 2.04
C ALA A 10 -2.39 -10.65 3.23
N PRO A 11 -1.28 -10.94 3.94
CA PRO A 11 -0.86 -10.17 5.12
C PRO A 11 -0.58 -8.70 4.78
N LEU A 12 -0.45 -8.36 3.50
CA LEU A 12 -0.21 -7.01 3.03
C LEU A 12 -1.00 -6.74 1.74
N ALA A 13 -1.90 -5.76 1.79
CA ALA A 13 -2.69 -5.30 0.66
C ALA A 13 -2.49 -3.80 0.39
N ILE A 14 -2.56 -3.42 -0.89
CA ILE A 14 -2.36 -2.05 -1.34
C ILE A 14 -3.53 -1.60 -2.23
N LEU A 15 -4.05 -0.40 -1.96
CA LEU A 15 -4.96 0.32 -2.83
C LEU A 15 -4.20 1.44 -3.56
N ILE A 16 -4.44 1.64 -4.86
CA ILE A 16 -3.79 2.70 -5.64
C ILE A 16 -4.84 3.59 -6.27
N SER A 17 -4.92 4.85 -5.81
CA SER A 17 -5.79 5.87 -6.38
C SER A 17 -4.99 6.85 -7.23
N VAL A 18 -5.44 7.03 -8.48
CA VAL A 18 -4.87 8.00 -9.42
C VAL A 18 -6.00 8.92 -9.91
N PRO A 19 -5.95 10.23 -9.62
CA PRO A 19 -7.06 11.13 -9.87
C PRO A 19 -7.31 11.35 -11.38
N LYS A 20 -8.58 11.18 -11.80
CA LYS A 20 -9.02 11.38 -13.21
C LYS A 20 -8.89 12.83 -13.67
N LYS A 21 -9.06 13.81 -12.76
CA LYS A 21 -8.99 15.25 -13.07
C LYS A 21 -7.60 15.66 -13.54
N ARG A 22 -6.55 15.10 -12.93
CA ARG A 22 -5.14 15.38 -13.22
C ARG A 22 -4.63 14.55 -14.39
N PHE A 23 -4.85 13.23 -14.34
CA PHE A 23 -4.46 12.30 -15.40
C PHE A 23 -5.64 12.00 -16.32
N LYS A 24 -5.82 12.83 -17.35
CA LYS A 24 -6.95 12.72 -18.29
C LYS A 24 -6.91 11.42 -19.10
N HIS A 25 -5.73 11.00 -19.56
CA HIS A 25 -5.58 9.79 -20.37
C HIS A 25 -5.50 8.52 -19.50
N ALA A 26 -6.22 7.47 -19.94
CA ALA A 26 -6.21 6.18 -19.26
C ALA A 26 -4.85 5.50 -19.29
N THR A 27 -4.11 5.69 -20.38
CA THR A 27 -2.73 5.20 -20.57
C THR A 27 -1.80 5.73 -19.48
N ASP A 28 -1.90 7.02 -19.15
CA ASP A 28 -1.06 7.65 -18.14
C ASP A 28 -1.38 7.10 -16.74
N ARG A 29 -2.67 7.02 -16.39
CA ARG A 29 -3.11 6.41 -15.13
C ARG A 29 -2.63 4.97 -15.02
N ASN A 30 -2.72 4.19 -16.10
CA ASN A 30 -2.27 2.82 -16.13
C ASN A 30 -0.75 2.71 -15.97
N ARG A 31 0.01 3.61 -16.60
CA ARG A 31 1.46 3.69 -16.43
C ARG A 31 1.83 3.97 -14.99
N VAL A 32 1.21 4.96 -14.35
CA VAL A 32 1.44 5.26 -12.92
C VAL A 32 1.10 4.07 -12.04
N LYS A 33 -0.07 3.45 -12.21
CA LYS A 33 -0.46 2.25 -11.47
C LYS A 33 0.51 1.09 -11.69
N ARG A 34 1.07 0.93 -12.90
CA ARG A 34 2.09 -0.09 -13.19
C ARG A 34 3.39 0.19 -12.45
N LEU A 35 3.87 1.44 -12.47
CA LEU A 35 5.09 1.83 -11.73
C LEU A 35 4.95 1.57 -10.23
N VAL A 36 3.84 2.01 -9.63
CA VAL A 36 3.60 1.81 -8.19
C VAL A 36 3.52 0.32 -7.85
N ARG A 37 2.78 -0.48 -8.64
CA ARG A 37 2.68 -1.93 -8.42
C ARG A 37 4.03 -2.62 -8.51
N GLU A 38 4.86 -2.22 -9.46
CA GLU A 38 6.17 -2.84 -9.67
C GLU A 38 7.16 -2.48 -8.55
N SER A 39 7.23 -1.21 -8.17
CA SER A 39 8.04 -0.79 -7.03
C SER A 39 7.61 -1.48 -5.74
N PHE A 40 6.30 -1.64 -5.52
CA PHE A 40 5.77 -2.39 -4.38
C PHE A 40 6.13 -3.88 -4.46
N ARG A 41 5.93 -4.52 -5.62
CA ARG A 41 6.24 -5.96 -5.82
C ARG A 41 7.69 -6.29 -5.46
N LEU A 42 8.63 -5.42 -5.84
CA LEU A 42 10.06 -5.61 -5.62
C LEU A 42 10.50 -5.38 -4.17
N GLN A 43 9.82 -4.49 -3.43
CA GLN A 43 10.29 -4.04 -2.10
C GLN A 43 9.46 -4.57 -0.92
N LYS A 44 8.32 -5.23 -1.15
CA LYS A 44 7.37 -5.62 -0.08
C LYS A 44 7.81 -6.75 0.85
N ALA A 45 8.84 -7.52 0.50
CA ALA A 45 9.19 -8.76 1.21
C ALA A 45 9.51 -8.55 2.71
N PRO A 46 10.35 -7.57 3.12
CA PRO A 46 10.69 -7.39 4.54
C PRO A 46 9.50 -7.03 5.42
N LEU A 47 8.61 -6.16 4.92
CA LEU A 47 7.38 -5.79 5.63
C LEU A 47 6.42 -6.98 5.71
N ARG A 48 6.29 -7.75 4.62
CA ARG A 48 5.44 -8.95 4.58
C ARG A 48 5.88 -9.99 5.60
N GLU A 49 7.17 -10.31 5.68
CA GLU A 49 7.72 -11.28 6.63
C GLU A 49 7.45 -10.85 8.09
N LYS A 50 7.60 -9.56 8.40
CA LYS A 50 7.27 -9.01 9.72
C LYS A 50 5.80 -9.14 10.08
N LEU A 51 4.90 -8.95 9.11
CA LEU A 51 3.47 -9.06 9.28
C LEU A 51 3.03 -10.52 9.46
N GLU A 52 3.61 -11.44 8.67
CA GLU A 52 3.38 -12.88 8.81
C GLU A 52 3.85 -13.40 10.18
N ALA A 53 5.05 -12.99 10.63
CA ALA A 53 5.58 -13.38 11.94
C ALA A 53 4.73 -12.86 13.13
N ARG A 54 3.97 -11.77 12.91
CA ARG A 54 3.07 -11.17 13.91
C ARG A 54 1.61 -11.56 13.71
N HIS A 55 1.30 -12.43 12.74
CA HIS A 55 -0.06 -12.79 12.35
C HIS A 55 -0.98 -11.57 12.15
N THR A 56 -0.45 -10.46 11.63
CA THR A 56 -1.17 -9.20 11.43
C THR A 56 -1.33 -8.92 9.95
N THR A 57 -2.47 -8.36 9.55
CA THR A 57 -2.75 -7.90 8.19
C THR A 57 -2.63 -6.38 8.11
N LEU A 58 -2.00 -5.86 7.06
CA LEU A 58 -1.91 -4.42 6.82
C LEU A 58 -2.49 -4.06 5.45
N CYS A 59 -3.44 -3.12 5.46
CA CYS A 59 -4.02 -2.52 4.27
C CYS A 59 -3.66 -1.03 4.24
N PHE A 60 -3.11 -0.54 3.13
CA PHE A 60 -2.84 0.89 2.97
C PHE A 60 -3.14 1.37 1.55
N ALA A 61 -3.38 2.67 1.41
CA ALA A 61 -3.68 3.32 0.14
C ALA A 61 -2.54 4.26 -0.29
N VAL A 62 -2.20 4.24 -1.58
CA VAL A 62 -1.30 5.20 -2.22
C VAL A 62 -2.13 6.13 -3.10
N LEU A 63 -2.08 7.42 -2.77
CA LEU A 63 -2.78 8.48 -3.49
C LEU A 63 -1.79 9.29 -4.31
N MET A 64 -2.01 9.37 -5.61
CA MET A 64 -1.18 10.21 -6.47
C MET A 64 -1.64 11.66 -6.43
N ILE A 65 -0.75 12.54 -5.97
CA ILE A 65 -1.01 13.98 -5.86
C ILE A 65 -0.37 14.81 -6.98
N SER A 66 0.66 14.32 -7.66
CA SER A 66 1.30 15.07 -8.75
C SER A 66 0.41 15.11 -10.01
N ASP A 67 0.53 16.19 -10.78
CA ASP A 67 -0.09 16.34 -12.10
C ASP A 67 0.77 15.71 -13.23
N GLU A 68 2.02 15.36 -12.94
CA GLU A 68 2.97 14.80 -13.90
C GLU A 68 3.16 13.29 -13.73
N ILE A 69 3.52 12.62 -14.83
CA ILE A 69 3.86 11.19 -14.80
C ILE A 69 5.25 11.03 -14.18
N PRO A 70 5.37 10.41 -12.99
CA PRO A 70 6.65 10.26 -12.32
C PRO A 70 7.54 9.26 -13.06
N SER A 71 8.86 9.43 -12.91
CA SER A 71 9.83 8.43 -13.32
C SER A 71 9.77 7.19 -12.42
N TYR A 72 10.23 6.03 -12.93
CA TYR A 72 10.36 4.83 -12.12
C TYR A 72 11.26 5.04 -10.90
N ALA A 73 12.40 5.72 -11.06
CA ALA A 73 13.33 5.99 -9.97
C ALA A 73 12.67 6.80 -8.85
N SER A 74 11.84 7.79 -9.21
CA SER A 74 11.09 8.60 -8.24
C SER A 74 10.08 7.75 -7.46
N VAL A 75 9.31 6.91 -8.15
CA VAL A 75 8.32 6.02 -7.51
C VAL A 75 9.01 4.96 -6.63
N TYR A 76 10.11 4.39 -7.10
CA TYR A 76 10.89 3.39 -6.36
C TYR A 76 11.40 3.95 -5.02
N LYS A 77 12.00 5.14 -5.04
CA LYS A 77 12.47 5.83 -3.83
C LYS A 77 11.32 6.25 -2.91
N ALA A 78 10.20 6.70 -3.46
CA ALA A 78 9.03 7.06 -2.67
C ALA A 78 8.43 5.83 -1.97
N MET A 79 8.31 4.71 -2.68
CA MET A 79 7.83 3.44 -2.13
C MET A 79 8.73 2.94 -1.01
N GLU A 80 10.05 3.02 -1.19
CA GLU A 80 11.03 2.64 -0.17
C GLU A 80 10.80 3.43 1.14
N LYS A 81 10.62 4.75 1.04
CA LYS A 81 10.34 5.61 2.19
C LYS A 81 9.02 5.23 2.89
N ILE A 82 7.98 4.93 2.11
CA ILE A 82 6.67 4.52 2.64
C ILE A 82 6.80 3.19 3.39
N LEU A 83 7.40 2.16 2.78
CA LEU A 83 7.54 0.84 3.38
C LEU A 83 8.40 0.90 4.65
N ARG A 84 9.53 1.62 4.63
CA ARG A 84 10.36 1.82 5.83
C ARG A 84 9.63 2.56 6.95
N ARG A 85 8.71 3.47 6.61
CA ARG A 85 7.85 4.12 7.61
C ARG A 85 6.84 3.14 8.19
N LEU A 86 6.15 2.38 7.34
CA LEU A 86 5.18 1.36 7.78
C LEU A 86 5.84 0.29 8.65
N GLU A 87 7.04 -0.18 8.30
CA GLU A 87 7.79 -1.13 9.14
C GLU A 87 8.06 -0.60 10.55
N ARG A 88 8.35 0.71 10.69
CA ARG A 88 8.57 1.34 11.99
C ARG A 88 7.27 1.46 12.77
N GLU A 89 6.17 1.81 12.12
CA GLU A 89 4.87 1.92 12.79
C GLU A 89 4.33 0.56 13.22
N VAL A 90 4.48 -0.48 12.39
CA VAL A 90 4.12 -1.87 12.76
C VAL A 90 4.97 -2.38 13.93
N ALA A 91 6.25 -1.99 14.01
CA ALA A 91 7.09 -2.34 15.14
C ALA A 91 6.62 -1.68 16.45
N LYS A 92 6.09 -0.46 16.38
CA LYS A 92 5.54 0.29 17.54
C LYS A 92 4.17 -0.20 17.98
N GLN A 93 3.31 -0.59 17.04
CA GLN A 93 1.92 -1.01 17.33
C GLN A 93 1.80 -2.41 17.96
N GLY A 94 2.91 -3.10 18.21
CA GLY A 94 2.93 -4.39 18.92
C GLY A 94 2.45 -4.35 20.38
N GLU A 95 2.01 -3.19 20.90
CA GLU A 95 1.46 -3.03 22.26
C GLU A 95 -0.06 -2.80 22.30
N VAL A 96 -0.75 -2.64 21.17
CA VAL A 96 -2.21 -2.44 21.17
C VAL A 96 -2.90 -3.53 20.37
N SER A 97 -3.57 -4.41 21.13
CA SER A 97 -4.42 -5.48 20.63
C SER A 97 -5.63 -4.92 19.87
N ASN A 98 -5.94 -5.60 18.76
CA ASN A 98 -7.24 -5.74 18.10
C ASN A 98 -8.25 -4.59 18.19
N GLY A 99 -8.55 -4.00 17.04
CA GLY A 99 -9.78 -3.28 16.81
C GLY A 99 -9.80 -2.75 15.39
N GLY A 100 -10.62 -3.36 14.53
CA GLY A 100 -10.92 -2.77 13.24
C GLY A 100 -11.62 -1.44 13.48
N GLU A 101 -10.92 -0.34 13.24
CA GLU A 101 -11.53 0.97 13.13
C GLU A 101 -11.00 1.68 11.88
N GLU A 102 -11.97 2.27 11.19
CA GLU A 102 -11.96 2.79 9.85
C GLU A 102 -10.89 3.87 9.63
N PRO A 103 -10.32 4.03 8.42
CA PRO A 103 -9.40 5.12 8.14
C PRO A 103 -10.18 6.44 8.23
N THR A 104 -9.92 7.18 9.32
CA THR A 104 -10.42 8.51 9.60
C THR A 104 -10.12 9.42 8.40
N LEU A 105 -11.20 9.88 7.75
CA LEU A 105 -11.16 10.96 6.78
C LEU A 105 -10.63 12.21 7.49
N LEU A 106 -9.38 12.57 7.23
CA LEU A 106 -8.88 13.89 7.61
C LEU A 106 -9.53 14.89 6.66
N SER A 107 -10.61 15.49 7.13
CA SER A 107 -11.12 16.77 6.66
C SER A 107 -9.96 17.77 6.67
N VAL A 108 -9.69 18.34 5.50
CA VAL A 108 -8.82 19.49 5.35
C VAL A 108 -9.73 20.70 5.55
N GLU A 109 -9.48 21.49 6.59
CA GLU A 109 -9.93 22.88 6.66
C GLU A 109 -9.24 23.73 5.59
#